data_AF-A0A3N5ZEH2-F1
#
_entry.id   AF-A0A3N5ZEH2-F1
#
_cell.length_a   1.000
_cell.length_b   1.000
_cell.length_c   1.000
_cell.angle_alpha   90.00
_cell.angle_beta   90.00
_cell.angle_gamma   90.00
#
_symmetry.space_group_name_H-M   'P 1'
#
loop_
_entity.id
_entity.type
_entity.pdbx_description
1 polymer ?
#
loop_
_entity_poly.entity_id
_entity_poly.type
_entity_poly.pdbx_seq_one_letter_code
_entity_poly.pdbx_strand_id
1 'polypeptide(L)'
;MSRKAVAKSRCALCGAKEVSEPRGEERYCRDCWDKKIAVEEIVAREFAIKRYIRAHSAEKYLIYHSTIKRPCGQILVIDDGYDLFLTIVLYANFSWDEGAYHLEGDPEGRSFAELLVDVVATEIIEPWGGGKWHLEIFRSNQAEPEDWNGEM
;
A
#
# COMPACT_ATOMS: atom_id res chain seq x y z
N MET A 1 24.47 20.03 38.38
CA MET A 1 23.67 20.02 37.13
C MET A 1 22.94 18.69 37.05
N SER A 2 21.61 18.70 37.18
CA SER A 2 20.77 17.50 37.15
C SER A 2 20.78 16.92 35.73
N ARG A 3 21.28 15.68 35.58
CA ARG A 3 21.13 14.93 34.33
C ARG A 3 19.64 14.67 34.15
N LYS A 4 18.99 15.40 33.24
CA LYS A 4 17.65 15.02 32.76
C LYS A 4 17.76 13.59 32.25
N ALA A 5 17.23 12.64 33.02
CA ALA A 5 17.00 11.29 32.53
C ALA A 5 16.01 11.44 31.40
N VAL A 6 16.47 11.34 30.16
CA VAL A 6 15.60 11.18 29.01
C VAL A 6 14.83 9.91 29.29
N ALA A 7 13.54 10.04 29.59
CA ALA A 7 12.67 8.89 29.78
C ALA A 7 12.72 8.10 28.47
N LYS A 8 13.39 6.94 28.50
CA LYS A 8 13.47 6.09 27.32
C LYS A 8 12.05 5.62 27.01
N SER A 9 11.55 6.02 25.85
CA SER A 9 10.24 5.61 25.36
C SER A 9 10.18 4.07 25.28
N ARG A 10 9.07 3.52 25.74
CA ARG A 10 8.79 2.08 25.70
C ARG A 10 8.03 1.77 24.42
N CYS A 11 8.23 0.56 23.91
CA CYS A 11 7.55 0.05 22.73
C CYS A 11 6.04 0.17 22.88
N ALA A 12 5.39 0.77 21.88
CA ALA A 12 3.94 0.98 21.86
C ALA A 12 3.13 -0.32 21.86
N LEU A 13 3.69 -1.40 21.29
CA LEU A 13 3.02 -2.69 21.21
C LEU A 13 3.19 -3.54 22.48
N CYS A 14 4.43 -3.79 22.92
CA CYS A 14 4.68 -4.70 24.05
C CYS A 14 4.84 -3.99 25.41
N GLY A 15 5.04 -2.67 25.43
CA GLY A 15 5.32 -1.89 26.64
C GLY A 15 6.63 -2.22 27.37
N ALA A 16 7.32 -3.30 27.00
CA ALA A 16 8.43 -3.86 27.77
C ALA A 16 9.80 -3.35 27.32
N LYS A 17 10.07 -3.34 26.01
CA LYS A 17 11.39 -3.00 25.44
C LYS A 17 11.49 -1.53 25.06
N GLU A 18 12.71 -1.03 24.89
CA GLU A 18 12.97 0.33 24.38
C GLU A 18 12.61 0.43 22.90
N VAL A 19 12.19 1.61 22.45
CA VAL A 19 11.91 1.86 21.03
C VAL A 19 13.20 1.95 20.23
N SER A 20 13.13 1.49 18.98
CA SER A 20 14.23 1.54 18.02
C SER A 20 13.77 1.69 16.57
N GLU A 21 12.49 1.44 16.29
CA GLU A 21 11.93 1.40 14.93
C GLU A 21 10.58 2.12 14.87
N PRO A 22 10.18 2.62 13.69
CA PRO A 22 11.03 2.86 12.53
C PRO A 22 12.05 3.99 12.80
N ARG A 23 13.20 3.98 12.10
CA ARG A 23 14.23 5.03 12.27
C ARG A 23 13.65 6.40 11.93
N GLY A 24 13.85 7.38 12.82
CA GLY A 24 13.33 8.74 12.69
C GLY A 24 11.96 8.96 13.32
N GLU A 25 11.20 7.89 13.55
CA GLU A 25 9.93 7.90 14.28
C GLU A 25 9.86 6.70 15.23
N GLU A 26 10.84 6.57 16.14
CA GLU A 26 10.98 5.36 16.94
C GLU A 26 9.81 5.16 17.92
N ARG A 27 9.01 4.11 17.68
CA ARG A 27 7.80 3.76 18.46
C ARG A 27 7.75 2.30 18.89
N TYR A 28 8.40 1.41 18.15
CA TYR A 28 8.40 -0.03 18.37
C TYR A 28 9.79 -0.50 18.74
N CYS A 29 9.89 -1.58 19.52
CA CYS A 29 11.14 -2.33 19.61
C CYS A 29 11.32 -3.16 18.34
N ARG A 30 12.57 -3.54 18.03
CA ARG A 30 12.92 -4.30 16.83
C ARG A 30 12.04 -5.54 16.61
N ASP A 31 11.86 -6.39 17.63
CA ASP A 31 11.08 -7.63 17.49
C ASP A 31 9.61 -7.39 17.18
N CYS A 32 8.99 -6.37 17.80
CA CYS A 32 7.60 -6.02 17.54
C CYS A 32 7.43 -5.42 16.14
N TRP A 33 8.41 -4.61 15.71
CA TRP A 33 8.45 -4.06 14.37
C TRP A 33 8.57 -5.13 13.30
N ASP A 34 9.53 -6.05 13.43
CA ASP A 34 9.72 -7.14 12.47
C ASP A 34 8.46 -8.02 12.36
N LYS A 35 7.74 -8.25 13.48
CA LYS A 35 6.45 -8.95 13.47
C LYS A 35 5.36 -8.15 12.74
N LYS A 36 5.29 -6.83 12.96
CA LYS A 36 4.32 -5.95 12.30
C LYS A 36 4.52 -5.99 10.79
N ILE A 37 5.76 -5.81 10.33
CA ILE A 37 6.13 -5.89 8.91
C ILE A 37 5.77 -7.26 8.33
N ALA A 38 6.06 -8.36 9.05
CA ALA A 38 5.71 -9.69 8.57
C ALA A 38 4.19 -9.89 8.38
N VAL A 39 3.35 -9.30 9.23
CA VAL A 39 1.89 -9.33 9.06
C VAL A 39 1.48 -8.51 7.84
N GLU A 40 2.00 -7.28 7.70
CA GLU A 40 1.69 -6.42 6.56
C GLU A 40 2.14 -7.03 5.23
N GLU A 41 3.29 -7.73 5.19
CA GLU A 41 3.74 -8.50 4.03
C GLU A 41 2.77 -9.63 3.65
N ILE A 42 2.15 -10.28 4.63
CA ILE A 42 1.12 -11.31 4.36
C ILE A 42 -0.09 -10.66 3.70
N VAL A 43 -0.55 -9.51 4.22
CA VAL A 43 -1.67 -8.77 3.60
C VAL A 43 -1.31 -8.30 2.20
N ALA A 44 -0.11 -7.78 1.99
CA ALA A 44 0.37 -7.35 0.68
C ALA A 44 0.30 -8.48 -0.37
N ARG A 45 0.62 -9.72 0.03
CA ARG A 45 0.53 -10.92 -0.83
C ARG A 45 -0.91 -11.33 -1.18
N GLU A 46 -1.92 -10.81 -0.48
CA GLU A 46 -3.32 -11.03 -0.85
C GLU A 46 -3.73 -10.21 -2.08
N PHE A 47 -2.95 -9.17 -2.42
CA PHE A 47 -3.11 -8.43 -3.67
C PHE A 47 -2.38 -9.10 -4.82
N ALA A 48 -3.00 -9.03 -6.00
CA ALA A 48 -2.37 -9.36 -7.26
C ALA A 48 -2.62 -8.26 -8.28
N ILE A 49 -1.56 -7.71 -8.85
CA ILE A 49 -1.61 -6.69 -9.89
C ILE A 49 -1.37 -7.37 -11.23
N LYS A 50 -2.34 -7.29 -12.15
CA LYS A 50 -2.24 -7.94 -13.47
C LYS A 50 -2.24 -6.89 -14.57
N ARG A 51 -1.22 -6.93 -15.42
CA ARG A 51 -1.12 -6.05 -16.60
C ARG A 51 -2.21 -6.41 -17.61
N TYR A 52 -2.97 -5.42 -18.03
CA TYR A 52 -4.06 -5.53 -19.01
C TYR A 52 -3.68 -4.92 -20.37
N ILE A 53 -3.01 -3.76 -20.37
CA ILE A 53 -2.51 -3.10 -21.59
C ILE A 53 -1.04 -2.74 -21.40
N ARG A 54 -0.25 -2.89 -22.47
CA ARG A 54 1.13 -2.43 -22.55
C ARG A 54 1.37 -1.64 -23.83
N ALA A 55 1.82 -0.41 -23.68
CA ALA A 55 2.38 0.43 -24.73
C ALA A 55 3.84 0.78 -24.35
N HIS A 56 4.52 1.52 -25.23
CA HIS A 56 5.91 1.94 -24.98
C HIS A 56 6.03 2.83 -23.73
N SER A 57 5.12 3.78 -23.56
CA SER A 57 5.15 4.80 -22.50
C SER A 57 3.90 4.77 -21.60
N ALA A 58 3.11 3.70 -21.67
CA ALA A 58 1.91 3.57 -20.84
C ALA A 58 1.54 2.12 -20.58
N GLU A 59 1.05 1.84 -19.38
CA GLU A 59 0.52 0.53 -19.00
C GLU A 59 -0.79 0.69 -18.24
N LYS A 60 -1.70 -0.28 -18.42
CA LYS A 60 -2.90 -0.41 -17.60
C LYS A 60 -2.83 -1.72 -16.84
N TYR A 61 -3.14 -1.66 -15.55
CA TYR A 61 -3.23 -2.81 -14.66
C TYR A 61 -4.61 -2.92 -14.04
N LEU A 62 -4.99 -4.15 -13.69
CA LEU A 62 -6.14 -4.47 -12.86
C LEU A 62 -5.64 -4.99 -11.50
N ILE A 63 -6.26 -4.50 -10.44
CA ILE A 63 -5.96 -4.89 -9.06
C ILE A 63 -6.95 -5.96 -8.64
N TYR A 64 -6.45 -7.06 -8.10
CA TYR A 64 -7.23 -8.14 -7.51
C TYR A 64 -6.87 -8.32 -6.05
N HIS A 65 -7.84 -8.76 -5.27
CA HIS A 65 -7.63 -9.20 -3.90
C HIS A 65 -8.12 -10.64 -3.74
N SER A 66 -7.44 -11.45 -2.93
CA SER A 66 -7.69 -12.89 -2.77
C SER A 66 -9.12 -13.26 -2.37
N THR A 67 -9.83 -12.33 -1.70
CA THR A 67 -11.21 -12.52 -1.19
C THR A 67 -12.30 -12.30 -2.24
N ILE A 68 -11.97 -11.76 -3.42
CA ILE A 68 -12.94 -11.46 -4.48
C ILE A 68 -12.46 -11.97 -5.84
N LYS A 69 -13.40 -12.32 -6.73
CA LYS A 69 -13.07 -12.83 -8.08
C LYS A 69 -12.90 -11.74 -9.13
N ARG A 70 -13.62 -10.62 -8.97
CA ARG A 70 -13.58 -9.46 -9.87
C ARG A 70 -12.44 -8.53 -9.47
N PRO A 71 -11.91 -7.71 -10.39
CA PRO A 71 -10.98 -6.64 -10.01
C PRO A 71 -11.61 -5.72 -8.96
N CYS A 72 -10.83 -5.27 -7.97
CA CYS A 72 -11.24 -4.24 -7.01
C CYS A 72 -10.72 -2.84 -7.38
N GLY A 73 -9.91 -2.73 -8.42
CA GLY A 73 -9.42 -1.45 -8.90
C GLY A 73 -8.61 -1.58 -10.17
N GLN A 74 -8.10 -0.46 -10.63
CA GLN A 74 -7.20 -0.38 -11.77
C GLN A 74 -6.11 0.67 -11.54
N ILE A 75 -5.03 0.53 -12.29
CA ILE A 75 -3.90 1.45 -12.27
C ILE A 75 -3.58 1.83 -13.70
N LEU A 76 -3.49 3.13 -13.97
CA LEU A 76 -2.92 3.66 -15.20
C LEU A 76 -1.54 4.18 -14.88
N VAL A 77 -0.57 3.78 -15.69
CA VAL A 77 0.83 4.20 -15.59
C VAL A 77 1.16 4.92 -16.88
N ILE A 78 1.72 6.12 -16.78
CA ILE A 78 2.17 6.93 -17.90
C ILE A 78 3.61 7.36 -17.61
N ASP A 79 4.51 7.08 -18.54
CA ASP A 79 5.89 7.55 -18.54
C ASP A 79 6.01 8.71 -19.54
N ASP A 80 6.37 9.90 -19.05
CA ASP A 80 6.58 11.07 -19.90
C ASP A 80 8.02 11.20 -20.42
N GLY A 81 8.89 10.25 -20.08
CA GLY A 81 10.32 10.24 -20.37
C GLY A 81 11.20 10.83 -19.26
N TYR A 82 10.61 11.37 -18.19
CA TYR A 82 11.30 11.91 -17.02
C TYR A 82 10.74 11.38 -15.70
N ASP A 83 9.42 11.46 -15.53
CA ASP A 83 8.67 11.09 -14.34
C ASP A 83 7.61 10.02 -14.66
N LEU A 84 7.32 9.16 -13.69
CA LEU A 84 6.24 8.17 -13.77
C LEU A 84 4.97 8.71 -13.13
N PHE A 85 3.86 8.74 -13.88
CA PHE A 85 2.55 9.16 -13.38
C PHE A 85 1.65 7.94 -13.22
N LEU A 86 1.15 7.74 -12.01
CA LEU A 86 0.27 6.65 -11.65
C LEU A 86 -1.08 7.21 -11.21
N THR A 87 -2.15 6.67 -11.80
CA THR A 87 -3.51 6.93 -11.37
C THR A 87 -4.14 5.62 -10.93
N ILE A 88 -4.43 5.48 -9.64
CA ILE A 88 -5.18 4.36 -9.10
C ILE A 88 -6.66 4.74 -9.00
N VAL A 89 -7.52 3.87 -9.50
CA VAL A 89 -8.97 3.94 -9.28
C VAL A 89 -9.40 2.73 -8.46
N LEU A 90 -9.86 2.99 -7.24
CA LEU A 90 -10.32 2.00 -6.28
C LEU A 90 -11.83 1.84 -6.41
N TYR A 91 -12.29 0.64 -6.76
CA TYR A 91 -13.71 0.36 -6.99
C TYR A 91 -14.47 0.12 -5.68
N ALA A 92 -15.78 0.41 -5.69
CA ALA A 92 -16.64 0.29 -4.52
C ALA A 92 -16.96 -1.16 -4.10
N ASN A 93 -16.50 -2.16 -4.86
CA ASN A 93 -16.75 -3.58 -4.59
C ASN A 93 -15.78 -4.21 -3.57
N PHE A 94 -14.91 -3.39 -2.96
CA PHE A 94 -13.94 -3.83 -1.97
C PHE A 94 -13.84 -2.79 -0.84
N SER A 95 -13.72 -3.28 0.40
CA SER A 95 -13.68 -2.46 1.61
C SER A 95 -12.30 -1.82 1.83
N TRP A 96 -11.92 -0.90 0.95
CA TRP A 96 -10.58 -0.33 0.94
C TRP A 96 -10.19 0.48 2.19
N ASP A 97 -11.17 1.07 2.87
CA ASP A 97 -10.98 1.90 4.06
C ASP A 97 -11.05 1.09 5.37
N GLU A 98 -11.41 -0.19 5.28
CA GLU A 98 -11.35 -1.08 6.44
C GLU A 98 -9.88 -1.34 6.81
N GLY A 99 -9.63 -1.43 8.12
CA GLY A 99 -8.32 -1.77 8.63
C GLY A 99 -7.93 -3.17 8.15
N ALA A 100 -6.75 -3.27 7.56
CA ALA A 100 -6.17 -4.56 7.24
C ALA A 100 -5.83 -5.35 8.51
N TYR A 101 -5.54 -6.65 8.35
CA TYR A 101 -5.05 -7.48 9.44
C TYR A 101 -3.80 -6.85 10.06
N HIS A 102 -3.81 -6.69 11.38
CA HIS A 102 -2.75 -6.09 12.17
C HIS A 102 -2.54 -6.89 13.45
N LEU A 103 -1.44 -6.61 14.17
CA LEU A 103 -1.18 -7.25 15.45
C LEU A 103 -2.18 -6.74 16.51
N GLU A 104 -2.70 -7.65 17.33
CA GLU A 104 -3.59 -7.28 18.42
C GLU A 104 -2.90 -6.31 19.39
N GLY A 105 -3.58 -5.20 19.71
CA GLY A 105 -3.03 -4.14 20.56
C GLY A 105 -2.09 -3.16 19.85
N ASP A 106 -1.90 -3.31 18.53
CA ASP A 106 -1.16 -2.33 17.73
C ASP A 106 -1.97 -1.04 17.56
N PRO A 107 -1.46 0.12 18.02
CA PRO A 107 -2.16 1.38 17.89
C PRO A 107 -2.21 1.93 16.45
N GLU A 108 -1.42 1.39 15.52
CA GLU A 108 -1.34 1.87 14.13
C GLU A 108 -1.67 0.75 13.14
N GLY A 109 -2.94 0.46 12.95
CA GLY A 109 -3.40 -0.32 11.81
C GLY A 109 -3.38 0.52 10.53
N ARG A 110 -3.02 -0.10 9.40
CA ARG A 110 -3.15 0.49 8.07
C ARG A 110 -4.37 -0.07 7.37
N SER A 111 -5.02 0.73 6.56
CA SER A 111 -6.10 0.31 5.66
C SER A 111 -5.55 -0.49 4.48
N PHE A 112 -6.43 -1.24 3.80
CA PHE A 112 -6.05 -1.92 2.56
C PHE A 112 -5.56 -0.95 1.47
N ALA A 113 -6.13 0.26 1.40
CA ALA A 113 -5.67 1.28 0.43
C ALA A 113 -4.24 1.76 0.72
N GLU A 114 -3.87 1.92 1.99
CA GLU A 114 -2.51 2.31 2.37
C GLU A 114 -1.50 1.18 2.07
N LEU A 115 -1.86 -0.07 2.37
CA LEU A 115 -0.99 -1.21 2.05
C LEU A 115 -0.82 -1.43 0.54
N LEU A 116 -1.86 -1.13 -0.26
CA LEU A 116 -1.75 -1.21 -1.72
C LEU A 116 -0.66 -0.29 -2.27
N VAL A 117 -0.39 0.87 -1.64
CA VAL A 117 0.67 1.79 -2.09
C VAL A 117 2.03 1.09 -2.08
N ASP A 118 2.31 0.30 -1.03
CA ASP A 118 3.55 -0.47 -0.92
C ASP A 118 3.63 -1.54 -2.04
N VAL A 119 2.51 -2.23 -2.30
CA VAL A 119 2.43 -3.22 -3.39
C VAL A 119 2.69 -2.54 -4.74
N VAL A 120 2.13 -1.36 -4.98
CA VAL A 120 2.35 -0.61 -6.23
C VAL A 120 3.79 -0.13 -6.37
N ALA A 121 4.42 0.28 -5.27
CA ALA A 121 5.83 0.66 -5.28
C ALA A 121 6.70 -0.50 -5.75
N THR A 122 6.52 -1.68 -5.16
CA THR A 122 7.33 -2.87 -5.49
C THR A 122 6.97 -3.49 -6.84
N GLU A 123 5.70 -3.64 -7.17
CA GLU A 123 5.26 -4.41 -8.35
C GLU A 123 5.18 -3.57 -9.64
N ILE A 124 5.15 -2.24 -9.54
CA ILE A 124 5.06 -1.34 -10.70
C ILE A 124 6.22 -0.36 -10.72
N ILE A 125 6.38 0.47 -9.69
CA ILE A 125 7.31 1.62 -9.75
C ILE A 125 8.77 1.14 -9.85
N GLU A 126 9.17 0.16 -9.04
CA GLU A 126 10.51 -0.43 -9.10
C GLU A 126 10.83 -1.06 -10.47
N PRO A 127 9.97 -1.91 -11.07
CA PRO A 127 10.17 -2.41 -12.43
C PRO A 127 10.28 -1.35 -13.52
N TRP A 128 9.66 -0.18 -13.32
CA TRP A 128 9.79 0.99 -14.20
C TRP A 128 11.09 1.79 -13.96
N GLY A 129 11.93 1.35 -13.02
CA GLY A 129 13.25 1.93 -12.72
C GLY A 129 13.32 2.71 -11.41
N GLY A 130 12.22 2.85 -10.67
CA GLY A 130 12.22 3.46 -9.34
C GLY A 130 12.59 4.96 -9.32
N GLY A 131 12.46 5.65 -10.46
CA GLY A 131 12.73 7.08 -10.61
C GLY A 131 11.72 7.97 -9.87
N LYS A 132 11.67 9.26 -10.22
CA LYS A 132 10.67 10.16 -9.64
C LYS A 132 9.27 9.79 -10.16
N TRP A 133 8.29 9.78 -9.25
CA TRP A 133 6.93 9.37 -9.55
C TRP A 133 5.89 10.22 -8.84
N HIS A 134 4.68 10.20 -9.39
CA HIS A 134 3.50 10.89 -8.90
C HIS A 134 2.36 9.88 -8.82
N LEU A 135 1.66 9.84 -7.69
CA LEU A 135 0.54 8.91 -7.48
C LEU A 135 -0.71 9.69 -7.10
N GLU A 136 -1.77 9.46 -7.87
CA GLU A 136 -3.12 9.93 -7.56
C GLU A 136 -4.02 8.72 -7.28
N ILE A 137 -4.83 8.80 -6.23
CA ILE A 137 -5.75 7.73 -5.84
C ILE A 137 -7.17 8.28 -5.83
N PHE A 138 -8.04 7.66 -6.63
CA PHE A 138 -9.45 8.01 -6.75
C PHE A 138 -10.35 6.89 -6.23
N ARG A 139 -11.44 7.28 -5.58
CA ARG A 139 -12.55 6.40 -5.23
C ARG A 139 -13.59 6.42 -6.35
N SER A 140 -13.94 5.25 -6.85
CA SER A 140 -15.09 5.10 -7.74
C SER A 140 -16.32 4.74 -6.92
N ASN A 141 -17.47 5.33 -7.28
CA ASN A 141 -18.77 4.89 -6.79
C ASN A 141 -19.32 3.68 -7.59
N GLN A 142 -18.58 3.22 -8.60
CA GLN A 142 -18.92 2.07 -9.44
C GLN A 142 -17.96 0.89 -9.16
N ALA A 143 -18.48 -0.33 -9.29
CA ALA A 143 -17.77 -1.57 -8.98
C ALA A 143 -16.75 -2.00 -10.05
N GLU A 144 -17.00 -1.66 -11.31
CA GLU A 144 -16.14 -1.87 -12.48
C GLU A 144 -16.78 -1.02 -13.61
N PRO A 145 -16.02 -0.46 -14.57
CA PRO A 145 -16.64 -0.01 -15.81
C PRO A 145 -17.30 -1.23 -16.47
N GLU A 146 -18.59 -1.15 -16.81
CA GLU A 146 -19.24 -2.20 -17.61
C GLU A 146 -18.39 -2.46 -18.87
N ASP A 147 -18.29 -3.73 -19.30
CA ASP A 147 -17.64 -4.09 -20.57
C ASP A 147 -18.16 -3.14 -21.64
N TRP A 148 -17.32 -2.21 -22.07
CA TRP A 148 -17.71 -1.24 -23.08
C TRP A 148 -17.86 -2.00 -24.39
N ASN A 149 -19.10 -2.26 -24.80
CA ASN A 149 -19.45 -3.04 -25.99
C ASN A 149 -19.06 -2.36 -27.32
N GLY A 150 -18.46 -1.17 -27.29
CA GLY A 150 -17.92 -0.53 -28.49
C GLY A 150 -18.94 0.23 -29.34
N GLU A 151 -20.18 0.44 -28.88
CA GLU A 151 -21.14 1.24 -29.66
C GLU A 151 -20.84 2.74 -29.50
N MET A 152 -20.27 3.33 -30.55
CA MET A 152 -20.33 4.78 -30.85
C MET A 152 -21.61 5.10 -31.60
#